data_AF-A0A9P7SW81-F1
#
_entry.id   AF-A0A9P7SW81-F1
#
_cell.length_a   1.000
_cell.length_b   1.000
_cell.length_c   1.000
_cell.angle_alpha   90.00
_cell.angle_beta   90.00
_cell.angle_gamma   90.00
#
_symmetry.space_group_name_H-M   'P 1'
#
loop_
_entity.id
_entity.type
_entity.pdbx_description
1 polymer ?
#
loop_
_entity_poly.entity_id
_entity_poly.type
_entity_poly.pdbx_seq_one_letter_code
_entity_poly.pdbx_strand_id
1 'polypeptide(L)'
;MAIMRNKQLQASIADEANALLGLATSLWPVIHRLSGLLALKDELEDLKARVDVDWPEITAVQAKFDVECAIVETSLHKWQPDLPTECGLYGDDLKMMSSSAHGKMKELQSIFHSALAYRHSALVYLYRTIYNSPRRNPIVQHHASVSLVHCKATVLHEGPMGALLWPLFVASCEAVDTTDRHSAHDSFQGIARRQGMANIDRAWEVVQEVWKRADQAKTLGVQSSSTGMGMDKKDLWRSVSEDMGVAIVFG
;
A
#
# COMPACT_ATOMS: atom_id res chain seq x y z
N MET A 1 -35.40 -0.66 22.32
CA MET A 1 -35.02 -1.23 21.00
C MET A 1 -33.84 -0.54 20.31
N ALA A 2 -33.65 0.79 20.41
CA ALA A 2 -32.52 1.48 19.78
C ALA A 2 -31.13 1.11 20.33
N ILE A 3 -31.02 0.84 21.64
CA ILE A 3 -29.75 0.50 22.30
C ILE A 3 -29.23 -0.89 21.89
N MET A 4 -30.11 -1.86 21.64
CA MET A 4 -29.72 -3.20 21.16
C MET A 4 -29.25 -3.17 19.69
N ARG A 5 -29.87 -2.35 18.84
CA ARG A 5 -29.39 -2.12 17.46
C ARG A 5 -28.01 -1.48 17.43
N ASN A 6 -27.73 -0.55 18.34
CA ASN A 6 -26.42 0.09 18.42
C ASN A 6 -25.31 -0.89 18.88
N LYS A 7 -25.61 -1.76 19.86
CA LYS A 7 -24.70 -2.84 20.25
C LYS A 7 -24.48 -3.89 19.14
N GLN A 8 -25.51 -4.21 18.35
CA GLN A 8 -25.36 -5.11 17.20
C GLN A 8 -24.57 -4.48 16.05
N LEU A 9 -24.73 -3.18 15.78
CA LEU A 9 -23.92 -2.43 14.82
C LEU A 9 -22.45 -2.34 15.27
N GLN A 10 -22.20 -2.02 16.55
CA GLN A 10 -20.84 -1.98 17.10
C GLN A 10 -20.17 -3.36 17.15
N ALA A 11 -20.93 -4.43 17.43
CA ALA A 11 -20.44 -5.80 17.37
C ALA A 11 -20.11 -6.22 15.93
N SER A 12 -20.96 -5.88 14.95
CA SER A 12 -20.70 -6.14 13.53
C SER A 12 -19.45 -5.42 13.01
N ILE A 13 -19.24 -4.16 13.42
CA ILE A 13 -18.06 -3.38 13.05
C ILE A 13 -16.80 -3.95 13.71
N ALA A 14 -16.89 -4.42 14.95
CA ALA A 14 -15.78 -5.05 15.65
C ALA A 14 -15.42 -6.43 15.08
N ASP A 15 -16.40 -7.21 14.61
CA ASP A 15 -16.20 -8.53 13.99
C ASP A 15 -15.62 -8.37 12.58
N GLU A 16 -16.09 -7.37 11.83
CA GLU A 16 -15.55 -7.00 10.51
C GLU A 16 -14.13 -6.43 10.62
N ALA A 17 -13.87 -5.62 11.65
CA ALA A 17 -12.53 -5.17 12.01
C ALA A 17 -11.64 -6.36 12.41
N ASN A 18 -12.13 -7.33 13.19
CA ASN A 18 -11.37 -8.54 13.55
C ASN A 18 -11.08 -9.44 12.34
N ALA A 19 -12.01 -9.56 11.40
CA ALA A 19 -11.81 -10.24 10.12
C ALA A 19 -10.79 -9.47 9.23
N LEU A 20 -10.82 -8.13 9.27
CA LEU A 20 -9.82 -7.25 8.64
C LEU A 20 -8.43 -7.30 9.32
N LEU A 21 -8.39 -7.54 10.65
CA LEU A 21 -7.20 -7.41 11.49
C LEU A 21 -6.47 -8.72 11.74
N GLY A 22 -7.13 -9.88 11.70
CA GLY A 22 -6.63 -11.12 12.30
C GLY A 22 -5.18 -11.48 11.98
N LEU A 23 -4.81 -11.54 10.68
CA LEU A 23 -3.46 -11.91 10.25
C LEU A 23 -2.48 -10.73 10.17
N ALA A 24 -2.97 -9.49 10.25
CA ALA A 24 -2.24 -8.25 9.97
C ALA A 24 -2.09 -7.32 11.19
N THR A 25 -2.61 -7.69 12.36
CA THR A 25 -2.56 -6.85 13.58
C THR A 25 -1.15 -6.35 13.89
N SER A 26 -0.16 -7.23 13.76
CA SER A 26 1.24 -6.95 14.02
C SER A 26 1.90 -6.03 12.96
N LEU A 27 1.26 -5.82 11.81
CA LEU A 27 1.75 -4.94 10.75
C LEU A 27 1.41 -3.46 11.02
N TRP A 28 0.27 -3.16 11.65
CA TRP A 28 -0.20 -1.78 11.84
C TRP A 28 0.76 -0.87 12.60
N PRO A 29 1.43 -1.32 13.68
CA PRO A 29 2.44 -0.49 14.34
C PRO A 29 3.58 -0.08 13.41
N VAL A 30 3.94 -0.94 12.45
CA VAL A 30 4.98 -0.66 11.43
C VAL A 30 4.47 0.35 10.41
N ILE A 31 3.23 0.19 9.93
CA ILE A 31 2.59 1.15 9.01
C ILE A 31 2.41 2.53 9.66
N HIS A 32 2.04 2.57 10.94
CA HIS A 32 1.94 3.83 11.68
C HIS A 32 3.30 4.54 11.74
N ARG A 33 4.38 3.83 12.05
CA ARG A 33 5.75 4.40 12.00
C ARG A 33 6.10 4.89 10.60
N LEU A 34 5.81 4.11 9.55
CA LEU A 34 6.02 4.50 8.15
C LEU A 34 5.33 5.82 7.81
N SER A 35 4.11 6.04 8.31
CA SER A 35 3.35 7.28 8.04
C SER A 35 4.03 8.54 8.57
N GLY A 36 4.80 8.42 9.67
CA GLY A 36 5.57 9.54 10.25
C GLY A 36 6.89 9.83 9.55
N LEU A 37 7.40 8.92 8.71
CA LEU A 37 8.70 9.08 8.06
C LEU A 37 8.72 10.23 7.05
N LEU A 38 7.60 10.51 6.39
CA LEU A 38 7.53 11.61 5.43
C LEU A 38 7.68 12.97 6.13
N ALA A 39 6.97 13.18 7.24
CA ALA A 39 7.08 14.41 8.02
C ALA A 39 8.52 14.62 8.54
N LEU A 40 9.18 13.56 9.00
CA LEU A 40 10.57 13.61 9.45
C LEU A 40 11.56 13.90 8.30
N LYS A 41 11.26 13.38 7.11
CA LYS A 41 12.02 13.68 5.89
C LYS A 41 11.85 15.14 5.48
N ASP A 42 10.63 15.66 5.49
CA ASP A 42 10.34 17.05 5.12
C ASP A 42 11.03 18.01 6.10
N GLU A 43 10.98 17.71 7.41
CA GLU A 43 11.71 18.46 8.45
C GLU A 43 13.23 18.50 8.18
N LEU A 44 13.81 17.36 7.81
CA LEU A 44 15.23 17.24 7.47
C LEU A 44 15.60 18.02 6.21
N GLU A 45 14.75 17.99 5.17
CA GLU A 45 14.96 18.75 3.94
C GLU A 45 14.85 20.26 4.19
N ASP A 46 13.89 20.69 5.01
CA ASP A 46 13.71 22.08 5.42
C ASP A 46 14.91 22.59 6.23
N LEU A 47 15.43 21.79 7.17
CA LEU A 47 16.63 22.16 7.95
C LEU A 47 17.86 22.31 7.06
N LYS A 48 18.05 21.40 6.10
CA LYS A 48 19.17 21.47 5.13
C LYS A 48 19.06 22.67 4.19
N ALA A 49 17.86 23.18 3.93
CA ALA A 49 17.63 24.34 3.08
C ALA A 49 17.91 25.68 3.79
N ARG A 50 17.95 25.71 5.13
CA ARG A 50 18.23 26.90 5.92
C ARG A 50 19.73 27.21 5.92
N VAL A 51 20.08 28.50 5.82
CA VAL A 51 21.48 28.96 5.72
C VAL A 51 22.20 28.97 7.08
N ASP A 52 21.47 29.13 8.19
CA ASP A 52 22.01 29.37 9.55
C ASP A 52 21.78 28.22 10.55
N VAL A 53 21.61 26.97 10.10
CA VAL A 53 21.35 25.84 11.02
C VAL A 53 22.64 25.18 11.50
N ASP A 54 22.66 24.86 12.79
CA ASP A 54 23.73 24.10 13.43
C ASP A 54 23.81 22.67 12.86
N TRP A 55 24.98 22.31 12.30
CA TRP A 55 25.28 20.96 11.82
C TRP A 55 24.94 19.82 12.81
N PRO A 56 25.14 19.98 14.14
CA PRO A 56 24.70 18.99 15.12
C PRO A 56 23.19 18.71 15.11
N GLU A 57 22.34 19.70 14.87
CA GLU A 57 20.88 19.55 14.80
C GLU A 57 20.48 18.75 13.55
N ILE A 58 21.02 19.11 12.39
CA ILE A 58 20.83 18.37 11.13
C ILE A 58 21.26 16.91 11.31
N THR A 59 22.41 16.68 11.96
CA THR A 59 22.96 15.34 12.20
C THR A 59 22.05 14.53 13.13
N ALA A 60 21.50 15.15 14.18
CA ALA A 60 20.58 14.48 15.10
C ALA A 60 19.27 14.06 14.41
N VAL A 61 18.68 14.96 13.60
CA VAL A 61 17.45 14.66 12.84
C VAL A 61 17.72 13.60 11.77
N GLN A 62 18.85 13.71 11.05
CA GLN A 62 19.28 12.69 10.09
C GLN A 62 19.44 11.31 10.75
N ALA A 63 20.12 11.23 11.90
CA ALA A 63 20.32 9.98 12.61
C ALA A 63 18.98 9.36 13.06
N LYS A 64 18.04 10.19 13.55
CA LYS A 64 16.69 9.74 13.90
C LYS A 64 15.95 9.20 12.67
N PHE A 65 16.04 9.90 11.54
CA PHE A 65 15.44 9.48 10.28
C PHE A 65 16.00 8.15 9.79
N ASP A 66 17.33 7.99 9.78
CA ASP A 66 17.99 6.77 9.33
C ASP A 66 17.64 5.57 10.23
N VAL A 67 17.59 5.78 11.55
CA VAL A 67 17.19 4.76 12.52
C VAL A 67 15.74 4.31 12.31
N GLU A 68 14.79 5.25 12.19
CA GLU A 68 13.38 4.88 11.98
C GLU A 68 13.16 4.20 10.62
N CYS A 69 13.85 4.65 9.56
CA CYS A 69 13.81 3.98 8.26
C CYS A 69 14.31 2.53 8.36
N ALA A 70 15.47 2.31 9.00
CA ALA A 70 16.04 0.98 9.16
C ALA A 70 15.16 0.04 10.00
N ILE A 71 14.51 0.57 11.05
CA ILE A 71 13.54 -0.19 11.87
C ILE A 71 12.36 -0.61 11.01
N VAL A 72 11.73 0.35 10.30
CA VAL A 72 10.55 0.06 9.46
C VAL A 72 10.89 -0.94 8.35
N GLU A 73 12.00 -0.73 7.65
CA GLU A 73 12.45 -1.63 6.57
C GLU A 73 12.68 -3.05 7.08
N THR A 74 13.42 -3.19 8.18
CA THR A 74 13.72 -4.49 8.79
C THR A 74 12.44 -5.18 9.28
N SER A 75 11.53 -4.43 9.90
CA SER A 75 10.24 -4.94 10.35
C SER A 75 9.40 -5.42 9.17
N LEU A 76 9.28 -4.64 8.09
CA LEU A 76 8.54 -5.04 6.89
C LEU A 76 9.12 -6.28 6.21
N HIS A 77 10.45 -6.44 6.19
CA HIS A 77 11.09 -7.63 5.60
C HIS A 77 10.95 -8.88 6.46
N LYS A 78 10.97 -8.75 7.79
CA LYS A 78 10.83 -9.88 8.72
C LYS A 78 9.39 -10.26 8.99
N TRP A 79 8.45 -9.33 8.79
CA TRP A 79 7.05 -9.54 9.10
C TRP A 79 6.45 -10.67 8.26
N GLN A 80 5.63 -11.50 8.90
CA GLN A 80 4.82 -12.54 8.27
C GLN A 80 3.41 -12.50 8.86
N PRO A 81 2.38 -12.90 8.09
CA PRO A 81 1.03 -12.99 8.61
C PRO A 81 0.95 -14.07 9.71
N ASP A 82 0.22 -13.78 10.79
CA ASP A 82 0.05 -14.72 11.90
C ASP A 82 -1.00 -15.78 11.54
N LEU A 83 -0.61 -16.81 10.77
CA LEU A 83 -1.54 -17.88 10.37
C LEU A 83 -2.01 -18.71 11.58
N PRO A 84 -3.32 -18.95 11.74
CA PRO A 84 -3.82 -19.88 12.74
C PRO A 84 -3.22 -21.27 12.54
N THR A 85 -2.49 -21.76 13.55
CA THR A 85 -1.80 -23.07 13.55
C THR A 85 -2.75 -24.26 13.38
N GLU A 86 -4.06 -24.07 13.56
CA GLU A 86 -5.06 -25.13 13.54
C GLU A 86 -6.08 -24.95 12.40
N CYS A 87 -5.62 -25.04 11.15
CA CYS A 87 -6.50 -25.57 10.11
C CYS A 87 -6.45 -27.10 10.26
N GLY A 88 -7.28 -27.65 11.16
CA GLY A 88 -7.32 -29.07 11.53
C GLY A 88 -7.67 -30.00 10.36
N LEU A 89 -6.73 -30.17 9.42
CA LEU A 89 -6.83 -31.04 8.26
C LEU A 89 -6.19 -32.42 8.49
N TYR A 90 -5.77 -32.71 9.72
CA TYR A 90 -5.30 -34.05 10.11
C TYR A 90 -6.45 -34.80 10.80
N GLY A 91 -7.35 -35.33 9.98
CA GLY A 91 -8.42 -36.22 10.41
C GLY A 91 -9.03 -36.89 9.18
N ASP A 92 -9.08 -38.22 9.18
CA ASP A 92 -9.39 -39.16 8.09
C ASP A 92 -10.85 -39.10 7.53
N ASP A 93 -11.53 -37.95 7.66
CA ASP A 93 -12.90 -37.75 7.18
C ASP A 93 -12.94 -36.90 5.90
N LEU A 94 -12.26 -37.38 4.85
CA LEU A 94 -12.25 -36.77 3.51
C LEU A 94 -13.59 -36.92 2.74
N LYS A 95 -14.71 -37.14 3.44
CA LYS A 95 -16.03 -37.36 2.84
C LYS A 95 -17.07 -36.41 3.44
N MET A 96 -16.93 -35.13 3.14
CA MET A 96 -17.99 -34.10 2.99
C MET A 96 -17.37 -32.72 3.23
N MET A 97 -16.78 -32.13 2.18
CA MET A 97 -16.38 -30.73 2.21
C MET A 97 -17.64 -29.88 2.32
N SER A 98 -18.06 -29.54 3.54
CA SER A 98 -19.23 -28.68 3.76
C SER A 98 -18.98 -27.29 3.14
N SER A 99 -20.02 -26.67 2.61
CA SER A 99 -19.99 -25.28 2.09
C SER A 99 -19.42 -24.27 3.10
N SER A 100 -19.56 -24.57 4.40
CA SER A 100 -19.01 -23.79 5.51
C SER A 100 -17.48 -23.80 5.57
N ALA A 101 -16.83 -24.94 5.30
CA ALA A 101 -15.36 -25.04 5.30
C ALA A 101 -14.74 -24.28 4.10
N HIS A 102 -15.42 -24.32 2.94
CA HIS A 102 -14.97 -23.60 1.74
C HIS A 102 -15.07 -22.08 1.91
N GLY A 103 -16.13 -21.58 2.57
CA GLY A 103 -16.28 -20.16 2.90
C GLY A 103 -15.17 -19.65 3.81
N LYS A 104 -14.83 -20.39 4.88
CA LYS A 104 -13.74 -20.03 5.80
C LYS A 104 -12.37 -20.02 5.12
N MET A 105 -12.09 -20.98 4.24
CA MET A 105 -10.83 -21.00 3.49
C MET A 105 -10.72 -19.78 2.58
N LYS A 106 -11.79 -19.42 1.87
CA LYS A 106 -11.82 -18.23 1.00
C LYS A 106 -11.58 -16.95 1.79
N GLU A 107 -12.22 -16.81 2.95
CA GLU A 107 -12.03 -15.69 3.87
C GLU A 107 -10.57 -15.58 4.33
N LEU A 108 -9.97 -16.68 4.81
CA LEU A 108 -8.56 -16.73 5.23
C LEU A 108 -7.60 -16.33 4.10
N GLN A 109 -7.81 -16.85 2.87
CA GLN A 109 -7.00 -16.47 1.70
C GLN A 109 -7.14 -14.98 1.39
N SER A 110 -8.34 -14.43 1.50
CA SER A 110 -8.59 -13.02 1.23
C SER A 110 -7.87 -12.08 2.21
N ILE A 111 -7.86 -12.44 3.50
CA ILE A 111 -7.18 -11.71 4.57
C ILE A 111 -5.66 -11.83 4.40
N PHE A 112 -5.17 -13.03 4.11
CA PHE A 112 -3.76 -13.29 3.87
C PHE A 112 -3.20 -12.45 2.72
N HIS A 113 -3.91 -12.45 1.59
CA HIS A 113 -3.51 -11.64 0.44
C HIS A 113 -3.64 -10.14 0.72
N SER A 114 -4.67 -9.69 1.44
CA SER A 114 -4.80 -8.29 1.82
C SER A 114 -3.59 -7.83 2.66
N ALA A 115 -3.21 -8.63 3.66
CA ALA A 115 -2.07 -8.33 4.52
C ALA A 115 -0.73 -8.25 3.75
N LEU A 116 -0.50 -9.18 2.81
CA LEU A 116 0.69 -9.14 1.96
C LEU A 116 0.67 -7.97 0.98
N ALA A 117 -0.49 -7.59 0.46
CA ALA A 117 -0.63 -6.40 -0.39
C ALA A 117 -0.18 -5.15 0.36
N TYR A 118 -0.62 -4.96 1.61
CA TYR A 118 -0.19 -3.87 2.49
C TYR A 118 1.30 -3.88 2.77
N ARG A 119 1.88 -5.03 3.15
CA ARG A 119 3.32 -5.16 3.39
C ARG A 119 4.13 -4.71 2.18
N HIS A 120 3.80 -5.22 0.99
CA HIS A 120 4.56 -4.92 -0.22
C HIS A 120 4.35 -3.47 -0.68
N SER A 121 3.14 -2.92 -0.54
CA SER A 121 2.90 -1.50 -0.80
C SER A 121 3.62 -0.57 0.18
N ALA A 122 3.77 -0.98 1.44
CA ALA A 122 4.58 -0.26 2.42
C ALA A 122 6.05 -0.22 2.02
N LEU A 123 6.58 -1.32 1.49
CA LEU A 123 7.93 -1.35 0.92
C LEU A 123 8.05 -0.46 -0.33
N VAL A 124 7.06 -0.49 -1.24
CA VAL A 124 7.02 0.44 -2.39
C VAL A 124 7.06 1.89 -1.91
N TYR A 125 6.21 2.26 -0.95
CA TYR A 125 6.16 3.60 -0.39
C TYR A 125 7.48 3.99 0.27
N LEU A 126 8.08 3.10 1.06
CA LEU A 126 9.38 3.34 1.68
C LEU A 126 10.46 3.61 0.61
N TYR A 127 10.60 2.76 -0.39
CA TYR A 127 11.63 2.94 -1.42
C TYR A 127 11.38 4.17 -2.30
N ARG A 128 10.12 4.41 -2.71
CA ARG A 128 9.78 5.49 -3.65
C ARG A 128 9.66 6.84 -2.98
N THR A 129 8.89 6.91 -1.90
CA THR A 129 8.55 8.15 -1.23
C THR A 129 9.62 8.55 -0.22
N ILE A 130 10.15 7.61 0.55
CA ILE A 130 11.09 7.93 1.63
C ILE A 130 12.53 7.97 1.10
N TYR A 131 12.99 6.89 0.48
CA TYR A 131 14.34 6.80 -0.07
C TYR A 131 14.55 7.46 -1.43
N ASN A 132 13.49 8.04 -2.05
CA ASN A 132 13.56 8.66 -3.38
C ASN A 132 14.12 7.72 -4.47
N SER A 133 13.91 6.41 -4.35
CA SER A 133 14.35 5.47 -5.39
C SER A 133 13.64 5.78 -6.71
N PRO A 134 14.32 5.64 -7.86
CA PRO A 134 13.67 5.79 -9.15
C PRO A 134 12.56 4.76 -9.33
N ARG A 135 11.50 5.12 -10.08
CA ARG A 135 10.39 4.19 -10.37
C ARG A 135 10.86 2.88 -10.98
N ARG A 136 11.84 2.92 -11.90
CA ARG A 136 12.41 1.75 -12.57
C ARG A 136 13.38 0.93 -11.70
N ASN A 137 13.58 1.30 -10.44
CA ASN A 137 14.42 0.51 -9.54
C ASN A 137 13.85 -0.92 -9.42
N PRO A 138 14.67 -1.98 -9.60
CA PRO A 138 14.20 -3.36 -9.55
C PRO A 138 13.49 -3.74 -8.25
N ILE A 139 13.91 -3.20 -7.11
CA ILE A 139 13.31 -3.47 -5.79
C ILE A 139 11.89 -2.87 -5.74
N VAL A 140 11.72 -1.66 -6.24
CA VAL A 140 10.40 -1.00 -6.33
C VAL A 140 9.48 -1.82 -7.23
N GLN A 141 9.93 -2.16 -8.45
CA GLN A 141 9.10 -2.90 -9.40
C GLN A 141 8.75 -4.30 -8.88
N HIS A 142 9.68 -4.97 -8.21
CA HIS A 142 9.42 -6.25 -7.56
C HIS A 142 8.29 -6.14 -6.54
N HIS A 143 8.37 -5.20 -5.59
CA HIS A 143 7.33 -5.06 -4.58
C HIS A 143 6.01 -4.53 -5.15
N ALA A 144 6.03 -3.66 -6.16
CA ALA A 144 4.83 -3.21 -6.85
C ALA A 144 4.11 -4.40 -7.52
N SER A 145 4.83 -5.23 -8.29
CA SER A 145 4.26 -6.39 -8.95
C SER A 145 3.69 -7.40 -7.94
N VAL A 146 4.43 -7.73 -6.88
CA VAL A 146 3.95 -8.66 -5.83
C VAL A 146 2.73 -8.09 -5.12
N SER A 147 2.70 -6.79 -4.82
CA SER A 147 1.54 -6.16 -4.20
C SER A 147 0.30 -6.23 -5.11
N LEU A 148 0.46 -6.00 -6.43
CA LEU A 148 -0.63 -6.11 -7.40
C LEU A 148 -1.16 -7.55 -7.55
N VAL A 149 -0.29 -8.55 -7.52
CA VAL A 149 -0.69 -9.97 -7.49
C VAL A 149 -1.58 -10.25 -6.28
N HIS A 150 -1.19 -9.76 -5.11
CA HIS A 150 -1.98 -9.92 -3.89
C HIS A 150 -3.28 -9.11 -3.90
N CYS A 151 -3.28 -7.89 -4.45
CA CYS A 151 -4.51 -7.12 -4.64
C CYS A 151 -5.51 -7.88 -5.52
N LYS A 152 -5.04 -8.41 -6.66
CA LYS A 152 -5.88 -9.20 -7.56
C LYS A 152 -6.44 -10.44 -6.89
N ALA A 153 -5.63 -11.13 -6.08
CA ALA A 153 -6.06 -12.30 -5.32
C ALA A 153 -7.10 -11.94 -4.23
N THR A 154 -6.93 -10.83 -3.51
CA THR A 154 -7.93 -10.33 -2.55
C THR A 154 -9.26 -10.03 -3.25
N VAL A 155 -9.22 -9.41 -4.44
CA VAL A 155 -10.42 -9.15 -5.26
C VAL A 155 -11.12 -10.46 -5.65
N LEU A 156 -10.35 -11.44 -6.13
CA LEU A 156 -10.84 -12.76 -6.55
C LEU A 156 -11.52 -13.52 -5.40
N HIS A 157 -10.92 -13.47 -4.21
CA HIS A 157 -11.45 -14.12 -3.01
C HIS A 157 -12.53 -13.30 -2.30
N GLU A 158 -12.99 -12.19 -2.88
CA GLU A 158 -14.03 -11.34 -2.31
C GLU A 158 -13.69 -10.81 -0.92
N GLY A 159 -12.40 -10.52 -0.72
CA GLY A 159 -11.88 -10.03 0.54
C GLY A 159 -12.31 -8.60 0.89
N PRO A 160 -11.69 -8.02 1.92
CA PRO A 160 -12.08 -6.72 2.42
C PRO A 160 -11.70 -5.60 1.45
N MET A 161 -12.57 -5.32 0.48
CA MET A 161 -12.32 -4.35 -0.59
C MET A 161 -12.07 -2.93 -0.06
N GLY A 162 -12.66 -2.57 1.08
CA GLY A 162 -12.55 -1.23 1.66
C GLY A 162 -11.14 -0.90 2.14
N ALA A 163 -10.38 -1.92 2.56
CA ALA A 163 -8.98 -1.77 2.94
C ALA A 163 -8.03 -1.91 1.73
N LEU A 164 -8.50 -2.36 0.57
CA LEU A 164 -7.59 -2.66 -0.55
C LEU A 164 -7.17 -1.43 -1.36
N LEU A 165 -7.85 -0.29 -1.17
CA LEU A 165 -7.61 0.89 -2.01
C LEU A 165 -6.19 1.44 -1.88
N TRP A 166 -5.67 1.59 -0.65
CA TRP A 166 -4.32 2.10 -0.44
C TRP A 166 -3.24 1.23 -1.08
N PRO A 167 -3.14 -0.09 -0.80
CA PRO A 167 -2.09 -0.90 -1.40
C PRO A 167 -2.23 -0.99 -2.92
N LEU A 168 -3.47 -1.11 -3.43
CA LEU A 168 -3.69 -1.12 -4.87
C LEU A 168 -3.23 0.19 -5.52
N PHE A 169 -3.57 1.34 -4.93
CA PHE A 169 -3.18 2.65 -5.46
C PHE A 169 -1.66 2.84 -5.47
N VAL A 170 -0.99 2.57 -4.34
CA VAL A 170 0.47 2.76 -4.20
C VAL A 170 1.22 1.90 -5.21
N ALA A 171 0.88 0.60 -5.29
CA ALA A 171 1.54 -0.30 -6.23
C ALA A 171 1.24 0.08 -7.70
N SER A 172 0.01 0.48 -7.99
CA SER A 172 -0.41 0.85 -9.36
C SER A 172 0.28 2.11 -9.85
N CYS A 173 0.46 3.14 -9.02
CA CYS A 173 1.19 4.36 -9.40
C CYS A 173 2.59 4.04 -9.93
N GLU A 174 3.21 2.99 -9.39
CA GLU A 174 4.59 2.62 -9.70
C GLU A 174 4.72 1.56 -10.81
N ALA A 175 3.64 0.90 -11.21
CA ALA A 175 3.62 -0.15 -12.24
C ALA A 175 4.14 0.35 -13.61
N VAL A 176 5.31 -0.12 -14.05
CA VAL A 176 5.88 0.25 -15.36
C VAL A 176 5.42 -0.70 -16.46
N ASP A 177 5.41 -2.00 -16.16
CA ASP A 177 5.16 -3.04 -17.15
C ASP A 177 3.66 -3.19 -17.47
N THR A 178 3.37 -3.57 -18.71
CA THR A 178 1.99 -3.71 -19.21
C THR A 178 1.21 -4.77 -18.44
N THR A 179 1.85 -5.86 -18.03
CA THR A 179 1.24 -6.93 -17.21
C THR A 179 0.76 -6.42 -15.86
N ASP A 180 1.58 -5.62 -15.18
CA ASP A 180 1.23 -5.03 -13.89
C ASP A 180 0.13 -3.98 -14.06
N ARG A 181 0.21 -3.13 -15.09
CA ARG A 181 -0.84 -2.15 -15.40
C ARG A 181 -2.19 -2.80 -15.72
N HIS A 182 -2.20 -3.92 -16.45
CA HIS A 182 -3.41 -4.71 -16.67
C HIS A 182 -3.95 -5.31 -15.36
N SER A 183 -3.06 -5.85 -14.52
CA SER A 183 -3.45 -6.40 -13.21
C SER A 183 -4.04 -5.34 -12.28
N ALA A 184 -3.48 -4.13 -12.30
CA ALA A 184 -4.03 -2.96 -11.61
C ALA A 184 -5.42 -2.60 -12.12
N HIS A 185 -5.58 -2.46 -13.45
CA HIS A 185 -6.87 -2.17 -14.08
C HIS A 185 -7.94 -3.19 -13.71
N ASP A 186 -7.66 -4.49 -13.83
CA ASP A 186 -8.59 -5.56 -13.45
C ASP A 186 -9.01 -5.46 -11.98
N SER A 187 -8.04 -5.18 -11.10
CA SER A 187 -8.28 -5.07 -9.65
C SER A 187 -9.13 -3.84 -9.31
N PHE A 188 -8.84 -2.68 -9.93
CA PHE A 188 -9.64 -1.46 -9.77
C PHE A 188 -11.08 -1.67 -10.24
N GLN A 189 -11.28 -2.31 -11.40
CA GLN A 189 -12.61 -2.67 -11.86
C GLN A 189 -13.33 -3.62 -10.89
N GLY A 190 -12.60 -4.58 -10.32
CA GLY A 190 -13.13 -5.54 -9.35
C GLY A 190 -13.62 -4.89 -8.07
N ILE A 191 -12.87 -3.92 -7.52
CA ILE A 191 -13.30 -3.17 -6.32
C ILE A 191 -14.42 -2.16 -6.61
N ALA A 192 -14.39 -1.48 -7.77
CA ALA A 192 -15.37 -0.47 -8.15
C ALA A 192 -16.78 -1.06 -8.31
N ARG A 193 -16.90 -2.22 -8.97
CA ARG A 193 -18.19 -2.93 -9.18
C ARG A 193 -18.89 -3.31 -7.88
N ARG A 194 -18.16 -3.39 -6.77
CA ARG A 194 -18.65 -3.91 -5.49
C ARG A 194 -18.89 -2.84 -4.44
N GLN A 195 -18.17 -1.73 -4.52
CA GLN A 195 -18.19 -0.69 -3.49
C GLN A 195 -18.89 0.60 -3.91
N GLY A 196 -19.06 0.87 -5.22
CA GLY A 196 -19.81 2.04 -5.68
C GLY A 196 -19.31 3.39 -5.12
N MET A 197 -18.03 3.47 -4.77
CA MET A 197 -17.45 4.64 -4.11
C MET A 197 -16.71 5.51 -5.13
N ALA A 198 -17.11 6.77 -5.25
CA ALA A 198 -16.43 7.78 -6.07
C ALA A 198 -14.93 7.95 -5.73
N ASN A 199 -14.49 7.49 -4.56
CA ASN A 199 -13.08 7.50 -4.15
C ASN A 199 -12.23 6.51 -4.97
N ILE A 200 -12.80 5.36 -5.35
CA ILE A 200 -12.10 4.35 -6.16
C ILE A 200 -11.89 4.87 -7.58
N ASP A 201 -12.93 5.46 -8.17
CA ASP A 201 -12.86 5.99 -9.53
C ASP A 201 -11.84 7.14 -9.60
N ARG A 202 -11.85 8.06 -8.63
CA ARG A 202 -10.86 9.14 -8.52
C ARG A 202 -9.44 8.62 -8.37
N ALA A 203 -9.23 7.60 -7.53
CA ALA A 203 -7.92 7.00 -7.35
C ALA A 203 -7.43 6.35 -8.66
N TRP A 204 -8.32 5.71 -9.41
CA TRP A 204 -7.99 5.13 -10.71
C TRP A 204 -7.64 6.20 -11.74
N GLU A 205 -8.39 7.29 -11.82
CA GLU A 205 -8.07 8.42 -12.71
C GLU A 205 -6.67 8.99 -12.44
N VAL A 206 -6.30 9.16 -11.17
CA VAL A 206 -4.96 9.61 -10.77
C VAL A 206 -3.88 8.62 -11.24
N VAL A 207 -4.09 7.31 -11.06
CA VAL A 207 -3.15 6.27 -11.54
C VAL A 207 -2.95 6.36 -13.05
N GLN A 208 -4.04 6.52 -13.82
CA GLN A 208 -3.97 6.63 -15.28
C GLN A 208 -3.18 7.87 -15.71
N GLU A 209 -3.39 9.01 -15.05
CA GLU A 209 -2.66 10.24 -15.35
C GLU A 209 -1.19 10.14 -14.93
N VAL A 210 -0.86 9.48 -13.82
CA VAL A 210 0.53 9.16 -13.43
C VAL A 210 1.24 8.35 -14.52
N TRP A 211 0.57 7.34 -15.09
CA TRP A 211 1.13 6.55 -16.18
C TRP A 211 1.35 7.39 -17.44
N LYS A 212 0.34 8.18 -17.83
CA LYS A 212 0.43 9.06 -19.00
C LYS A 212 1.60 10.04 -18.89
N ARG A 213 1.77 10.71 -17.75
CA ARG A 213 2.87 11.68 -17.55
C ARG A 213 4.22 10.98 -17.52
N ALA A 214 4.32 9.81 -16.89
CA ALA A 214 5.56 9.05 -16.86
C ALA A 214 5.97 8.54 -18.25
N ASP A 215 5.01 8.09 -19.05
CA ASP A 215 5.25 7.62 -20.42
C ASP A 215 5.64 8.79 -21.35
N GLN A 216 5.01 9.96 -21.20
CA GLN A 216 5.39 11.17 -21.92
C GLN A 216 6.83 11.60 -21.60
N ALA A 217 7.22 11.61 -20.32
CA ALA A 217 8.58 11.92 -19.91
C ALA A 217 9.62 10.97 -20.52
N LYS A 218 9.28 9.68 -20.65
CA LYS A 218 10.11 8.68 -21.32
C LYS A 218 10.27 8.96 -22.81
N THR A 219 9.17 9.26 -23.52
CA THR A 219 9.17 9.51 -24.97
C THR A 219 9.91 10.78 -25.35
N LEU A 220 9.83 11.83 -24.53
CA LEU A 220 10.53 13.10 -24.74
C LEU A 220 12.04 13.01 -24.53
N GLY A 221 12.57 11.83 -24.15
CA GLY A 221 14.01 11.62 -24.05
C GLY A 221 14.66 12.57 -23.06
N VAL A 222 13.96 12.96 -21.99
CA VAL A 222 14.58 13.57 -20.80
C VAL A 222 15.42 12.49 -20.12
N GLN A 223 16.48 12.07 -20.82
CA GLN A 223 17.61 11.38 -20.23
C GLN A 223 18.31 12.41 -19.39
N SER A 224 18.52 12.06 -18.13
CA SER A 224 19.29 12.80 -17.13
C SER A 224 20.72 13.08 -17.64
N SER A 225 20.88 14.10 -18.48
CA SER A 225 22.18 14.62 -18.88
C SER A 225 22.67 15.58 -17.79
N SER A 226 23.59 15.09 -16.95
CA SER A 226 24.75 15.82 -16.41
C SER A 226 24.64 17.33 -16.15
N THR A 227 23.54 17.78 -15.54
CA THR A 227 23.45 19.07 -14.87
C THR A 227 22.53 18.85 -13.70
N GLY A 228 23.07 18.96 -12.48
CA GLY A 228 22.36 18.62 -11.25
C GLY A 228 21.12 19.48 -11.06
N MET A 229 19.95 18.93 -11.43
CA MET A 229 18.60 19.30 -10.97
C MET A 229 17.50 18.48 -11.68
N GLY A 230 17.81 17.25 -12.12
CA GLY A 230 16.81 16.33 -12.65
C GLY A 230 16.04 15.67 -11.52
N MET A 231 15.08 16.39 -10.92
CA MET A 231 14.06 15.79 -10.07
C MET A 231 13.30 14.76 -10.93
N ASP A 232 13.63 13.47 -10.80
CA ASP A 232 12.61 12.42 -10.94
C ASP A 232 11.53 12.85 -9.93
N LYS A 233 10.48 13.54 -10.42
CA LYS A 233 9.64 14.41 -9.60
C LYS A 233 9.23 13.63 -8.35
N LYS A 234 9.70 14.09 -7.19
CA LYS A 234 9.35 13.56 -5.88
C LYS A 234 7.85 13.31 -5.89
N ASP A 235 7.45 12.08 -5.61
CA ASP A 235 6.05 11.66 -5.53
C ASP A 235 5.15 12.14 -6.71
N LEU A 236 5.45 11.69 -7.94
CA LEU A 236 4.67 12.03 -9.13
C LEU A 236 3.15 11.95 -8.92
N TRP A 237 2.67 10.94 -8.19
CA TRP A 237 1.24 10.78 -7.90
C TRP A 237 0.67 11.90 -7.01
N ARG A 238 1.44 12.48 -6.07
CA ARG A 238 1.02 13.64 -5.27
C ARG A 238 0.85 14.87 -6.15
N SER A 239 1.85 15.14 -7.01
CA SER A 239 1.77 16.26 -7.96
C SER A 239 0.59 16.13 -8.94
N VAL A 240 0.30 14.90 -9.40
CA VAL A 240 -0.87 14.62 -10.24
C VAL A 240 -2.16 14.86 -9.48
N SER A 241 -2.26 14.39 -8.23
CA SER A 241 -3.43 14.56 -7.38
C SER A 241 -3.73 16.04 -7.12
N GLU A 242 -2.69 16.82 -6.82
CA GLU A 242 -2.78 18.27 -6.61
C GLU A 242 -3.22 19.00 -7.88
N ASP A 243 -2.60 18.71 -9.03
CA ASP A 243 -2.96 19.32 -10.32
C ASP A 243 -4.40 19.00 -10.74
N MET A 244 -4.89 17.81 -10.40
CA MET A 244 -6.25 17.38 -10.69
C MET A 244 -7.27 17.91 -9.67
N GLY A 245 -6.82 18.52 -8.57
CA GLY A 245 -7.69 18.96 -7.46
C GLY A 245 -8.40 17.79 -6.77
N VAL A 246 -7.80 16.60 -6.80
CA VAL A 246 -8.37 15.37 -6.24
C VAL A 246 -7.69 15.07 -4.91
N ALA A 247 -8.49 14.82 -3.86
CA ALA A 247 -8.02 14.26 -2.61
C ALA A 247 -8.49 12.81 -2.50
N ILE A 248 -7.55 11.87 -2.41
CA ILE A 248 -7.84 10.45 -2.20
C ILE A 248 -7.79 10.19 -0.70
N VAL A 249 -8.88 9.64 -0.16
CA VAL A 249 -8.94 9.26 1.26
C VAL A 249 -8.63 7.78 1.35
N PHE A 250 -7.54 7.44 2.02
CA PHE A 250 -7.22 6.07 2.37
C PHE A 250 -7.81 5.81 3.76
N GLY A 251 -8.73 4.85 3.84
CA GLY A 251 -9.36 4.43 5.09
C GLY A 251 -8.45 3.63 5.98
#